data_AF-A0A0U3A253-F1
#
_entry.id   AF-A0A0U3A253-F1
#
_cell.length_a   1.000
_cell.length_b   1.000
_cell.length_c   1.000
_cell.angle_alpha   90.00
_cell.angle_beta   90.00
_cell.angle_gamma   90.00
#
_symmetry.space_group_name_H-M   'P 1'
#
loop_
_entity.id
_entity.type
_entity.pdbx_description
1 polymer ?
#
loop_
_entity_poly.entity_id
_entity_poly.type
_entity_poly.pdbx_seq_one_letter_code
_entity_poly.pdbx_strand_id
1 'polypeptide(L)' 'DIATVTVDRKFFTFMRSYPNMIPLSANQVTAIGAALEPFAFDTVYSHFFDRVIPTGGKLALQVSIQRYLDALAGAYEKG' A
#
# COMPACT_ATOMS: atom_id res chain seq x y z
N ASP A 1 -1.01 12.58 0.93
CA ASP A 1 -0.47 11.21 0.73
C ASP A 1 -1.63 10.32 0.32
N ILE A 2 -1.40 9.34 -0.56
CA ILE A 2 -2.46 8.48 -1.09
C ILE A 2 -2.05 7.02 -0.92
N ALA A 3 -2.95 6.22 -0.36
CA ALA A 3 -2.93 4.75 -0.41
C ALA A 3 -4.05 4.27 -1.33
N THR A 4 -3.73 3.47 -2.35
CA THR A 4 -4.68 3.02 -3.38
C THR A 4 -4.58 1.51 -3.55
N VAL A 5 -5.72 0.82 -3.56
CA VAL A 5 -5.79 -0.62 -3.89
C VAL A 5 -5.32 -0.85 -5.33
N THR A 6 -4.44 -1.83 -5.53
CA THR A 6 -3.91 -2.22 -6.84
C THR A 6 -4.97 -2.84 -7.73
N VAL A 7 -4.72 -2.92 -9.04
CA VAL A 7 -5.71 -3.42 -10.02
C VAL A 7 -6.14 -4.86 -9.72
N ASP A 8 -5.25 -5.68 -9.18
CA ASP A 8 -5.53 -7.07 -8.78
C ASP A 8 -6.34 -7.21 -7.49
N ARG A 9 -6.62 -6.10 -6.79
CA ARG A 9 -7.40 -6.03 -5.53
C ARG A 9 -6.81 -6.86 -4.39
N LYS A 10 -5.50 -7.11 -4.41
CA LYS A 10 -4.79 -7.89 -3.37
C LYS A 10 -3.85 -7.04 -2.53
N PHE A 11 -3.41 -5.90 -3.07
CA PHE A 11 -2.42 -5.04 -2.43
C PHE A 11 -2.86 -3.58 -2.47
N PHE A 12 -2.08 -2.73 -1.80
CA PHE A 12 -2.13 -1.28 -1.97
C PHE A 12 -0.77 -0.75 -2.40
N THR A 13 -0.77 0.40 -3.02
CA THR A 13 0.43 1.18 -3.30
C THR A 13 0.34 2.56 -2.66
N PHE A 14 1.49 3.19 -2.44
CA PHE A 14 1.63 4.42 -1.66
C PHE A 14 2.30 5.52 -2.48
N MET A 15 1.57 6.60 -2.78
CA MET A 15 2.04 7.64 -3.71
C MET A 15 1.94 9.03 -3.09
N ARG A 16 2.96 9.87 -3.34
CA ARG A 16 2.87 11.31 -3.08
C ARG A 16 2.09 12.01 -4.18
N SER A 17 2.35 11.65 -5.43
CA SER A 17 1.63 12.14 -6.60
C SER A 17 1.29 10.97 -7.51
N TYR A 18 0.01 10.58 -7.51
CA TYR A 18 -0.47 9.53 -8.40
C TYR A 18 -0.40 9.94 -9.89
N PRO A 19 -0.78 11.17 -10.30
CA PRO A 19 -0.69 11.58 -11.71
C PRO A 19 0.73 11.56 -12.27
N ASN A 20 1.73 11.91 -11.45
CA ASN A 20 3.13 11.94 -11.86
C ASN A 20 3.89 10.67 -11.46
N MET A 21 3.21 9.66 -10.95
CA MET A 21 3.80 8.41 -10.48
C MET A 21 4.96 8.58 -9.48
N ILE A 22 4.87 9.57 -8.59
CA ILE A 22 5.90 9.82 -7.57
C ILE A 22 5.61 8.99 -6.30
N PRO A 23 6.51 8.04 -5.93
CA PRO A 23 6.34 7.19 -4.75
C PRO A 23 6.45 7.96 -3.43
N LEU A 24 5.84 7.44 -2.37
CA LEU A 24 6.21 7.81 -0.99
C LEU A 24 7.55 7.19 -0.61
N SER A 25 8.27 7.83 0.32
CA SER A 25 9.51 7.27 0.88
C SER A 25 9.23 6.11 1.83
N ALA A 26 10.24 5.26 2.06
CA ALA A 26 10.16 4.15 3.00
C ALA A 26 9.68 4.59 4.39
N ASN A 27 10.23 5.68 4.94
CA ASN A 27 9.84 6.21 6.25
C ASN A 27 8.37 6.60 6.32
N GLN A 28 7.83 7.19 5.25
CA GLN A 28 6.42 7.59 5.19
C GLN A 28 5.50 6.37 5.13
N VAL A 29 5.84 5.37 4.32
CA VAL A 29 5.04 4.13 4.21
C VAL A 29 5.05 3.35 5.52
N THR A 30 6.20 3.25 6.19
CA THR A 30 6.29 2.64 7.52
C THR A 30 5.46 3.39 8.56
N ALA A 31 5.48 4.73 8.55
CA ALA A 31 4.68 5.55 9.46
C ALA A 31 3.17 5.35 9.24
N ILE A 32 2.72 5.24 7.98
CA ILE A 32 1.32 4.92 7.66
C ILE A 32 0.94 3.54 8.24
N GLY A 33 1.80 2.54 8.06
CA GLY A 33 1.59 1.21 8.64
C GLY A 33 1.42 1.24 10.15
N ALA A 34 2.33 1.93 10.85
CA ALA A 34 2.28 2.07 12.29
C ALA A 34 1.03 2.82 12.78
N ALA A 35 0.63 3.87 12.06
CA ALA A 35 -0.59 4.61 12.38
C ALA A 35 -1.86 3.76 12.22
N LEU A 36 -1.89 2.84 11.26
CA LEU A 36 -3.05 1.99 10.99
C LEU A 36 -3.08 0.71 11.86
N GLU A 37 -1.98 0.36 12.51
CA GLU A 37 -1.83 -0.86 13.30
C GLU A 37 -2.85 -0.97 14.46
N PRO A 38 -3.23 0.08 15.20
CA PRO A 38 -4.18 -0.05 16.30
C PRO A 38 -5.64 -0.29 15.87
N PHE A 39 -5.97 -0.05 14.61
CA PHE A 39 -7.36 -0.13 14.14
C PHE A 39 -7.74 -1.56 13.76
N ALA A 40 -8.93 -1.98 14.19
CA ALA A 40 -9.56 -3.22 13.72
C ALA A 40 -10.33 -2.92 12.42
N PHE A 41 -9.78 -3.36 11.29
CA PHE A 41 -10.43 -3.27 10.00
C PHE A 41 -10.17 -4.54 9.19
N ASP A 42 -11.18 -4.93 8.40
CA ASP A 42 -11.12 -6.10 7.52
C ASP A 42 -11.33 -5.72 6.05
N THR A 43 -12.15 -4.71 5.79
CA THR A 43 -12.41 -4.17 4.45
C THR A 43 -11.57 -2.92 4.21
N VAL A 44 -11.02 -2.78 3.00
CA VAL A 44 -10.30 -1.57 2.56
C VAL A 44 -10.91 -1.04 1.27
N TYR A 45 -11.29 0.24 1.32
CA TYR A 45 -11.80 0.97 0.17
C TYR A 45 -10.70 1.86 -0.43
N SER A 46 -10.66 1.94 -1.76
CA SER A 46 -9.77 2.82 -2.50
C SER A 46 -10.52 4.06 -3.01
N HIS A 47 -9.76 5.02 -3.54
CA HIS A 47 -10.30 6.20 -4.23
C HIS A 47 -11.05 5.84 -5.53
N PHE A 48 -10.86 4.63 -6.05
CA PHE A 48 -11.61 4.08 -7.18
C PHE A 48 -12.60 3.03 -6.65
N PHE A 49 -13.90 3.27 -6.87
CA PHE A 49 -15.00 2.48 -6.29
C PHE A 49 -14.96 0.98 -6.64
N ASP A 50 -14.30 0.61 -7.72
CA ASP A 50 -14.13 -0.78 -8.17
C ASP A 50 -12.90 -1.48 -7.53
N ARG A 51 -12.10 -0.77 -6.74
CA ARG A 51 -10.88 -1.31 -6.11
C ARG A 51 -11.07 -1.40 -4.60
N VAL A 52 -11.66 -2.52 -4.18
CA VAL A 52 -11.96 -2.83 -2.79
C VAL A 52 -11.28 -4.15 -2.42
N ILE A 53 -10.69 -4.20 -1.23
CA ILE A 53 -10.33 -5.46 -0.58
C ILE A 53 -11.46 -5.76 0.42
N PRO A 54 -12.36 -6.71 0.13
CA PRO A 54 -13.56 -6.93 0.94
C PRO A 54 -13.25 -7.53 2.30
N THR A 55 -12.22 -8.38 2.40
CA THR A 55 -11.77 -9.06 3.63
C THR A 55 -10.25 -9.20 3.64
N GLY A 56 -9.67 -9.37 4.83
CA GLY A 56 -8.22 -9.55 5.01
C GLY A 56 -7.41 -8.25 4.91
N GLY A 57 -8.04 -7.09 5.09
CA GLY A 57 -7.45 -5.77 4.90
C GLY A 57 -6.18 -5.54 5.72
N LYS A 58 -6.15 -5.99 6.98
CA LYS A 58 -4.97 -5.94 7.86
C LYS A 58 -3.77 -6.67 7.27
N LEU A 59 -3.98 -7.91 6.82
CA LEU A 59 -2.93 -8.72 6.21
C LEU A 59 -2.47 -8.10 4.88
N ALA A 60 -3.43 -7.64 4.07
CA ALA A 60 -3.13 -6.96 2.82
C ALA A 60 -2.28 -5.71 3.04
N LEU A 61 -2.52 -4.94 4.12
CA LEU A 61 -1.69 -3.79 4.50
C LEU A 61 -0.26 -4.18 4.78
N GLN A 62 -0.05 -5.15 5.67
CA GLN A 62 1.27 -5.59 6.09
C GLN A 62 2.08 -6.10 4.89
N VAL A 63 1.46 -6.96 4.07
CA VAL A 63 2.11 -7.51 2.87
C VAL A 63 2.41 -6.41 1.85
N SER A 64 1.50 -5.45 1.66
CA SER A 64 1.71 -4.35 0.71
C SER A 64 2.85 -3.43 1.13
N ILE A 65 2.93 -3.09 2.42
CA ILE A 65 4.03 -2.30 2.98
C ILE A 65 5.36 -3.01 2.74
N GLN A 66 5.45 -4.29 3.13
CA GLN A 66 6.70 -5.05 2.97
C GLN A 66 7.13 -5.10 1.50
N ARG A 67 6.21 -5.48 0.61
CA ARG A 67 6.50 -5.54 -0.84
C ARG A 67 6.96 -4.21 -1.41
N TYR A 68 6.36 -3.11 -0.95
CA TYR A 68 6.71 -1.76 -1.39
C TYR A 68 8.12 -1.36 -0.90
N LEU A 69 8.46 -1.67 0.36
CA LEU A 69 9.79 -1.42 0.91
C LEU A 69 10.87 -2.26 0.20
N ASP A 70 10.57 -3.53 -0.08
CA ASP A 70 11.47 -4.41 -0.84
C ASP A 70 11.74 -3.84 -2.24
N ALA A 71 10.70 -3.31 -2.90
CA ALA A 71 10.84 -2.67 -4.20
C ALA A 71 11.74 -1.42 -4.13
N LEU A 72 11.58 -0.57 -3.11
CA LEU A 72 12.45 0.58 -2.91
C LEU A 72 13.90 0.19 -2.60
N ALA A 73 14.12 -1.00 -2.02
CA ALA A 73 15.44 -1.55 -1.73
C ALA A 73 16.07 -2.30 -2.91
N GLY A 74 15.44 -2.30 -4.09
CA GLY A 74 15.97 -2.95 -5.30
C GLY A 74 15.79 -4.47 -5.33
N ALA A 75 14.94 -5.06 -4.48
CA ALA A 75 14.78 -6.51 -4.36
C ALA A 75 14.31 -7.22 -5.66
N TYR A 76 13.82 -6.47 -6.65
CA TYR A 76 13.33 -6.98 -7.92
C TYR A 76 14.18 -6.57 -9.13
N GLU A 77 15.29 -5.86 -8.90
CA GLU A 77 16.22 -5.52 -9.98
C GLU A 77 16.90 -6.80 -10.47
N LYS A 78 16.89 -7.02 -11.79
CA LYS A 78 17.74 -8.05 -12.40
C LYS A 78 19.12 -7.43 -12.59
N GLY A 79 20.14 -8.07 -12.01
CA GLY A 79 21.54 -7.71 -12.24
C GLY A 79 21.98 -7.87 -13.69
#